data_AF-A0A8S2HVI4-F1
#
_entry.id   AF-A0A8S2HVI4-F1
#
_cell.length_a   1.000
_cell.length_b   1.000
_cell.length_c   1.000
_cell.angle_alpha   90.00
_cell.angle_beta   90.00
_cell.angle_gamma   90.00
#
_symmetry.space_group_name_H-M   'P 1'
#
loop_
_entity.id
_entity.type
_entity.pdbx_description
1 polymer ?
#
loop_
_entity_poly.entity_id
_entity_poly.type
_entity_poly.pdbx_seq_one_letter_code
_entity_poly.pdbx_strand_id
1 'polypeptide(L)'
;MTTTTMPAINSCPVNEVLYENHCYYLDGSGGNCLVGYSRASEIILSKIAREFIDKDYKTTISDNCCIWTRDEYQNYGMPVGFCSQPGPFRHEPVKHGSNCKSATNNERKQLTFCGSD
;
A
#
# COMPACT_ATOMS: atom_id res chain seq x y z
N MET A 1 -22.82 14.42 -24.29
CA MET A 1 -21.76 13.81 -23.46
C MET A 1 -22.44 13.35 -22.18
N THR A 2 -22.69 12.06 -22.03
CA THR A 2 -23.31 11.49 -20.82
C THR A 2 -22.23 11.29 -19.76
N THR A 3 -22.24 12.14 -18.74
CA THR A 3 -21.44 11.97 -17.52
C THR A 3 -22.04 10.80 -16.75
N THR A 4 -21.48 9.60 -16.91
CA THR A 4 -21.82 8.47 -16.05
C THR A 4 -21.19 8.73 -14.68
N THR A 5 -21.98 9.23 -13.74
CA THR A 5 -21.60 9.33 -12.33
C THR A 5 -21.44 7.91 -11.79
N MET A 6 -20.20 7.45 -11.58
CA MET A 6 -19.97 6.19 -10.88
C MET A 6 -20.53 6.33 -9.45
N PRO A 7 -21.25 5.32 -8.93
CA PRO A 7 -21.75 5.36 -7.57
C PRO A 7 -20.57 5.50 -6.59
N ALA A 8 -20.75 6.36 -5.58
CA ALA A 8 -19.74 6.56 -4.55
C ALA A 8 -19.56 5.28 -3.72
N ILE A 9 -18.31 4.84 -3.58
CA ILE A 9 -17.91 3.78 -2.65
C ILE A 9 -17.91 4.40 -1.25
N ASN A 10 -18.84 3.96 -0.41
CA ASN A 10 -18.96 4.44 0.97
C ASN A 10 -18.10 3.65 1.97
N SER A 11 -17.51 2.53 1.54
CA SER A 11 -16.69 1.67 2.40
C SER A 11 -15.81 0.76 1.56
N CYS A 12 -14.60 0.48 2.05
CA CYS A 12 -13.72 -0.55 1.50
C CYS A 12 -13.79 -1.84 2.34
N PRO A 13 -13.46 -2.99 1.75
CA PRO A 13 -13.26 -4.24 2.47
C PRO A 13 -12.31 -4.14 3.68
N VAL A 14 -12.31 -5.18 4.51
CA VAL A 14 -11.38 -5.31 5.64
C VAL A 14 -9.93 -5.21 5.17
N ASN A 15 -9.11 -4.54 5.99
CA ASN A 15 -7.70 -4.24 5.76
C ASN A 15 -7.41 -3.28 4.60
N GLU A 16 -8.42 -2.50 4.20
CA GLU A 16 -8.29 -1.48 3.17
C GLU A 16 -8.61 -0.09 3.73
N VAL A 17 -8.13 0.91 3.00
CA VAL A 17 -8.31 2.34 3.25
C VAL A 17 -9.08 2.95 2.08
N LEU A 18 -10.14 3.71 2.37
CA LEU A 18 -10.94 4.41 1.37
C LEU A 18 -10.39 5.82 1.14
N TYR A 19 -10.05 6.16 -0.10
CA TYR A 19 -9.60 7.51 -0.44
C TYR A 19 -9.99 7.89 -1.87
N GLU A 20 -10.58 9.07 -2.05
CA GLU A 20 -11.00 9.59 -3.37
C GLU A 20 -11.80 8.56 -4.22
N ASN A 21 -12.70 7.79 -3.60
CA ASN A 21 -13.51 6.75 -4.24
C ASN A 21 -12.75 5.49 -4.71
N HIS A 22 -11.55 5.27 -4.20
CA HIS A 22 -10.76 4.06 -4.43
C HIS A 22 -10.39 3.40 -3.11
N CYS A 23 -10.18 2.09 -3.15
CA CYS A 23 -9.75 1.30 -2.02
C CYS A 23 -8.27 0.93 -2.13
N TYR A 24 -7.53 1.06 -1.04
CA TYR A 24 -6.09 0.85 -1.02
C TYR A 24 -5.69 -0.13 0.07
N TYR A 25 -4.67 -0.94 -0.20
CA TYR A 25 -4.14 -1.88 0.78
C TYR A 25 -2.62 -2.04 0.67
N LEU A 26 -2.02 -2.59 1.73
CA LEU A 26 -0.63 -3.03 1.77
C LEU A 26 -0.58 -4.56 1.80
N ASP A 27 0.34 -5.15 1.04
CA ASP A 27 0.50 -6.60 0.99
C ASP A 27 1.94 -7.02 0.68
N GLY A 28 2.39 -8.13 1.24
CA GLY A 28 3.70 -8.75 0.97
C GLY A 28 3.71 -9.56 -0.32
N SER A 29 3.17 -9.01 -1.40
CA SER A 29 2.82 -9.73 -2.63
C SER A 29 3.88 -9.64 -3.74
N GLY A 30 5.00 -8.96 -3.50
CA GLY A 30 6.10 -8.89 -4.46
C GLY A 30 5.76 -8.10 -5.73
N GLY A 31 4.99 -7.01 -5.59
CA GLY A 31 4.56 -6.14 -6.69
C GLY A 31 3.25 -6.55 -7.35
N ASN A 32 2.64 -7.66 -6.93
CA ASN A 32 1.37 -8.15 -7.50
C ASN A 32 0.17 -7.61 -6.71
N CYS A 33 -0.86 -7.16 -7.42
CA CYS A 33 -2.13 -6.76 -6.81
C CYS A 33 -3.23 -7.79 -7.07
N LEU A 34 -4.25 -7.82 -6.22
CA LEU A 34 -5.44 -8.64 -6.39
C LEU A 34 -6.21 -8.17 -7.64
N VAL A 35 -7.07 -9.04 -8.16
CA VAL A 35 -7.90 -8.70 -9.34
C VAL A 35 -8.75 -7.46 -9.05
N GLY A 36 -8.75 -6.50 -9.99
CA GLY A 36 -9.40 -5.20 -9.84
C GLY A 36 -8.56 -4.14 -9.12
N TYR A 37 -7.29 -4.45 -8.84
CA TYR A 37 -6.34 -3.54 -8.25
C TYR A 37 -5.05 -3.50 -9.06
N SER A 38 -4.38 -2.37 -9.02
CA SER A 38 -3.06 -2.15 -9.60
C SER A 38 -2.16 -1.42 -8.61
N ARG A 39 -0.84 -1.42 -8.84
CA ARG A 39 0.08 -0.65 -7.99
C ARG A 39 -0.34 0.82 -8.02
N ALA A 40 -0.49 1.40 -6.84
CA ALA A 40 -0.88 2.79 -6.67
C ALA A 40 0.36 3.70 -6.52
N SER A 41 0.18 5.01 -6.70
CA SER A 41 1.28 5.97 -6.62
C SER A 41 1.66 6.29 -5.17
N GLU A 42 2.95 6.53 -4.94
CA GLU A 42 3.50 7.04 -3.68
C GLU A 42 2.89 8.39 -3.28
N ILE A 43 2.41 9.19 -4.25
CA ILE A 43 1.70 10.44 -3.96
C ILE A 43 0.41 10.14 -3.18
N ILE A 44 -0.34 9.12 -3.57
CA ILE A 44 -1.55 8.73 -2.82
C ILE A 44 -1.15 8.16 -1.46
N LEU A 45 -0.15 7.26 -1.42
CA LEU A 45 0.37 6.71 -0.17
C LEU A 45 0.74 7.82 0.84
N SER A 46 1.36 8.90 0.37
CA SER A 46 1.74 10.04 1.22
C SER A 46 0.56 10.72 1.91
N LYS A 47 -0.63 10.68 1.30
CA LYS A 47 -1.84 11.31 1.83
C LYS A 47 -2.55 10.42 2.85
N ILE A 48 -2.47 9.10 2.67
CA ILE A 48 -3.25 8.13 3.46
C ILE A 48 -2.41 7.19 4.33
N ALA A 49 -1.09 7.37 4.38
CA ALA A 49 -0.18 6.50 5.11
C ALA A 49 -0.65 6.20 6.54
N ARG A 50 -1.08 7.24 7.26
CA ARG A 50 -1.55 7.13 8.65
C ARG A 50 -2.79 6.26 8.81
N GLU A 51 -3.61 6.14 7.78
CA GLU A 51 -4.85 5.34 7.80
C GLU A 51 -4.57 3.83 7.74
N PHE A 52 -3.31 3.43 7.48
CA PHE A 52 -2.90 2.03 7.56
C PHE A 52 -2.61 1.56 8.98
N ILE A 53 -2.53 2.45 9.97
CA ILE A 53 -2.49 2.04 11.38
C ILE A 53 -3.77 1.22 11.67
N ASP A 54 -3.60 0.15 12.44
CA ASP A 54 -4.65 -0.82 12.78
C ASP A 54 -5.18 -1.67 11.61
N LYS A 55 -4.67 -1.51 10.39
CA LYS A 55 -4.91 -2.45 9.28
C LYS A 55 -3.93 -3.62 9.35
N ASP A 56 -4.30 -4.77 8.80
CA ASP A 56 -3.37 -5.88 8.55
C ASP A 56 -2.94 -5.91 7.06
N TYR A 57 -2.02 -6.79 6.72
CA TYR A 57 -1.76 -7.15 5.32
C TYR A 57 -3.04 -7.68 4.68
N LYS A 58 -3.17 -7.47 3.36
CA LYS A 58 -4.33 -8.00 2.65
C LYS A 58 -4.34 -9.52 2.59
N THR A 59 -3.18 -10.15 2.34
CA THR A 59 -3.08 -11.61 2.20
C THR A 59 -1.79 -12.20 2.78
N THR A 60 -0.67 -11.50 2.64
CA THR A 60 0.68 -12.04 2.81
C THR A 60 1.52 -11.06 3.60
N ILE A 61 2.17 -11.53 4.66
CA ILE A 61 3.15 -10.74 5.41
C ILE A 61 4.38 -10.53 4.53
N SER A 62 4.83 -9.28 4.43
CA SER A 62 6.05 -8.90 3.71
C SER A 62 7.32 -9.38 4.44
N ASP A 63 8.42 -9.59 3.72
CA ASP A 63 9.76 -9.75 4.30
C ASP A 63 10.68 -8.54 4.02
N ASN A 64 10.20 -7.56 3.26
CA ASN A 64 10.90 -6.32 2.95
C ASN A 64 10.12 -5.08 3.43
N CYS A 65 10.83 -4.06 3.92
CA CYS A 65 10.19 -2.87 4.47
C CYS A 65 9.94 -1.76 3.44
N CYS A 66 10.59 -1.79 2.28
CA CYS A 66 10.34 -0.81 1.23
C CYS A 66 9.01 -1.08 0.54
N ILE A 67 8.29 -0.02 0.18
CA ILE A 67 6.97 -0.14 -0.41
C ILE A 67 7.08 0.03 -1.91
N TRP A 68 6.73 -1.02 -2.63
CA TRP A 68 6.65 -1.01 -4.08
C TRP A 68 5.35 -0.34 -4.52
N THR A 69 5.51 0.85 -5.09
CA THR A 69 4.44 1.64 -5.70
C THR A 69 4.51 1.54 -7.22
N ARG A 70 3.65 2.28 -7.91
CA ARG A 70 3.71 2.43 -9.38
C ARG A 70 4.88 3.25 -9.87
N ASP A 71 5.44 4.10 -9.01
CA ASP A 71 6.48 5.05 -9.36
C ASP A 71 7.84 4.37 -9.55
N GLU A 72 8.80 5.12 -10.08
CA GLU A 72 10.13 4.60 -10.47
C GLU A 72 10.92 4.03 -9.28
N TYR A 73 10.75 4.63 -8.10
CA TYR A 73 11.50 4.31 -6.91
C TYR A 73 10.60 4.02 -5.72
N GLN A 74 11.10 3.19 -4.81
CA GLN A 74 10.45 2.88 -3.54
C GLN A 74 10.95 3.87 -2.49
N ASN A 75 10.33 5.05 -2.43
CA ASN A 75 10.74 6.11 -1.49
C ASN A 75 10.04 6.01 -0.12
N TYR A 76 9.11 5.07 0.04
CA TYR A 76 8.39 4.85 1.28
C TYR A 76 8.74 3.48 1.84
N GLY A 77 8.67 3.35 3.16
CA GLY A 77 8.82 2.08 3.83
C GLY A 77 8.19 2.10 5.20
N MET A 78 7.93 0.91 5.76
CA MET A 78 7.60 0.80 7.17
C MET A 78 8.85 1.07 8.01
N PRO A 79 8.72 1.55 9.26
CA PRO A 79 9.86 1.64 10.18
C PRO A 79 10.53 0.27 10.38
N VAL A 80 11.84 0.28 10.71
CA VAL A 80 12.65 -0.94 10.83
C VAL A 80 12.02 -1.89 11.85
N GLY A 81 11.85 -3.16 11.45
CA GLY A 81 11.29 -4.21 12.31
C GLY A 81 9.76 -4.32 12.28
N PHE A 82 9.05 -3.49 11.51
CA PHE A 82 7.57 -3.48 11.48
C PHE A 82 6.94 -3.96 10.17
N CYS A 83 7.74 -4.33 9.16
CA CYS A 83 7.24 -4.83 7.87
C CYS A 83 7.18 -6.36 7.76
N SER A 84 7.72 -7.10 8.72
CA SER A 84 7.78 -8.57 8.70
C SER A 84 7.11 -9.22 9.91
N GLN A 85 6.30 -8.43 10.62
CA GLN A 85 5.50 -8.89 11.73
C GLN A 85 4.07 -9.14 11.26
N PRO A 86 3.35 -10.11 11.85
CA PRO A 86 1.90 -10.20 11.70
C PRO A 86 1.25 -8.86 12.11
N GLY A 87 0.20 -8.46 11.40
CA GLY A 87 -0.54 -7.26 11.76
C GLY A 87 -1.35 -7.41 13.05
N PRO A 88 -2.09 -6.35 13.42
CA PRO A 88 -2.21 -5.10 12.68
C PRO A 88 -0.93 -4.25 12.71
N PHE A 89 -0.78 -3.37 11.72
CA PHE A 89 0.27 -2.38 11.64
C PHE A 89 0.20 -1.42 12.83
N ARG A 90 1.32 -1.30 13.54
CA ARG A 90 1.46 -0.36 14.66
C ARG A 90 2.02 1.00 14.25
N HIS A 91 2.49 1.08 13.01
CA HIS A 91 3.08 2.28 12.42
C HIS A 91 2.60 2.43 11.00
N GLU A 92 2.49 3.67 10.58
CA GLU A 92 2.25 4.05 9.20
C GLU A 92 3.49 3.85 8.31
N PRO A 93 3.31 3.69 6.99
CA PRO A 93 4.33 3.96 6.01
C PRO A 93 4.93 5.36 6.19
N VAL A 94 6.25 5.46 6.17
CA VAL A 94 6.95 6.76 6.26
C VAL A 94 7.92 6.94 5.10
N LYS A 95 8.12 8.20 4.70
CA LYS A 95 9.07 8.54 3.66
C LYS A 95 10.49 8.17 4.12
N HIS A 96 11.19 7.41 3.29
CA HIS A 96 12.51 6.81 3.54
C HIS A 96 12.57 5.89 4.77
N GLY A 97 11.42 5.35 5.22
CA GLY A 97 11.39 4.34 6.27
C GLY A 97 12.28 3.15 5.91
N SER A 98 12.96 2.56 6.90
CA SER A 98 13.92 1.47 6.68
C SER A 98 15.00 1.73 5.62
N ASN A 99 15.42 2.99 5.45
CA ASN A 99 16.39 3.44 4.43
C ASN A 99 15.93 3.26 2.98
N CYS A 100 14.62 3.20 2.74
CA CYS A 100 14.04 3.10 1.40
C CYS A 100 14.08 4.43 0.66
N LYS A 101 15.25 5.05 0.50
CA LYS A 101 15.43 6.25 -0.32
C LYS A 101 15.92 5.81 -1.69
N SER A 102 15.13 6.05 -2.73
CA SER A 102 15.45 5.64 -4.11
C SER A 102 15.72 4.13 -4.24
N ALA A 103 15.06 3.32 -3.41
CA ALA A 103 15.23 1.87 -3.42
C ALA A 103 14.57 1.23 -4.65
N THR A 104 15.11 0.11 -5.11
CA THR A 104 14.66 -0.65 -6.30
C THR A 104 14.54 -2.15 -6.02
N ASN A 105 14.30 -2.51 -4.76
CA ASN A 105 14.20 -3.89 -4.28
C ASN A 105 13.00 -4.60 -4.92
N ASN A 106 13.22 -5.70 -5.63
CA ASN A 106 12.14 -6.44 -6.29
C ASN A 106 12.07 -7.86 -5.69
N GLU A 107 11.84 -7.93 -4.38
CA GLU A 107 11.82 -9.19 -3.64
C GLU A 107 10.48 -9.91 -3.79
N ARG A 108 10.48 -11.24 -3.63
CA ARG A 108 9.29 -12.08 -3.84
C ARG A 108 8.13 -11.69 -2.92
N LYS A 109 8.40 -11.26 -1.69
CA LYS A 109 7.38 -10.76 -0.76
C LYS A 109 7.57 -9.27 -0.45
N GLN A 110 8.03 -8.50 -1.44
CA GLN A 110 8.10 -7.05 -1.32
C GLN A 110 6.77 -6.45 -0.85
N LEU A 111 6.82 -5.56 0.14
CA LEU A 111 5.64 -4.81 0.57
C LEU A 111 5.15 -3.97 -0.62
N THR A 112 3.89 -4.11 -0.97
CA THR A 112 3.31 -3.57 -2.19
C THR A 112 2.11 -2.72 -1.84
N PHE A 113 2.02 -1.54 -2.44
CA PHE A 113 0.88 -0.65 -2.26
C PHE A 113 -0.04 -0.74 -3.49
N CYS A 114 -1.25 -1.24 -3.27
CA CYS A 114 -2.24 -1.47 -4.31
C CYS A 114 -3.44 -0.55 -4.11
N GLY A 115 -4.04 -0.10 -5.23
CA GLY A 115 -5.27 0.68 -5.27
C GLY A 115 -6.24 0.09 -6.29
N SER A 116 -7.54 0.18 -6.01
CA SER A 116 -8.59 -0.30 -6.93
C SER A 116 -8.60 0.53 -8.21
N ASP A 117 -8.84 -0.12 -9.34
CA ASP A 117 -8.94 0.55 -10.65
C ASP A 117 -10.13 1.52 -10.75
#